data_AF-A0A2V6YA11-F1
#
_entry.id   AF-A0A2V6YA11-F1
#
_cell.length_a   1.000
_cell.length_b   1.000
_cell.length_c   1.000
_cell.angle_alpha   90.00
_cell.angle_beta   90.00
_cell.angle_gamma   90.00
#
_symmetry.space_group_name_H-M   'P 1'
#
loop_
_entity.id
_entity.type
_entity.pdbx_description
1 polymer ?
#
loop_
_entity_poly.entity_id
_entity_poly.type
_entity_poly.pdbx_seq_one_letter_code
_entity_poly.pdbx_strand_id
1 'polypeptide(L)' 'MTLPSYLTPQQVANMLQVDERTVLRWAQQDASMPVTRIGRVIRFEKAALDRWLARKRARPAQSSTQAAKAAV' A
#
# COMPACT_ATOMS: atom_id res chain seq x y z
N MET A 1 8.97 -14.65 16.67
CA MET A 1 7.71 -14.70 15.89
C MET A 1 8.02 -14.28 14.47
N THR A 2 8.06 -15.23 13.53
CA THR A 2 8.41 -14.96 12.13
C THR A 2 7.21 -14.32 11.45
N LEU A 3 7.36 -13.09 10.93
CA LEU A 3 6.27 -12.43 10.21
C LEU A 3 5.91 -13.24 8.96
N PRO A 4 4.62 -13.35 8.59
CA PRO A 4 4.22 -14.05 7.38
C PRO A 4 4.86 -13.38 6.16
N SER A 5 5.47 -14.18 5.29
CA SER A 5 6.16 -13.67 4.09
C SER A 5 5.23 -12.92 3.14
N TYR A 6 3.92 -13.24 3.18
CA TYR A 6 2.89 -12.66 2.32
C TYR A 6 1.73 -12.08 3.14
N LEU A 7 1.35 -10.86 2.80
CA LEU A 7 0.25 -10.11 3.39
C LEU A 7 -0.98 -10.07 2.49
N THR A 8 -2.17 -10.03 3.09
CA THR A 8 -3.44 -9.72 2.40
C THR A 8 -3.59 -8.20 2.19
N PRO A 9 -4.47 -7.75 1.28
CA PRO A 9 -4.78 -6.32 1.13
C PRO A 9 -5.24 -5.69 2.45
N GLN A 10 -6.11 -6.37 3.20
CA GLN A 10 -6.55 -5.92 4.53
C GLN A 10 -5.41 -5.78 5.54
N GLN A 11 -4.45 -6.71 5.56
CA GLN A 11 -3.28 -6.62 6.45
C GLN A 11 -2.39 -5.42 6.09
N VAL A 12 -2.20 -5.17 4.78
CA VAL A 12 -1.48 -3.99 4.31
C VAL A 12 -2.23 -2.71 4.67
N ALA A 13 -3.55 -2.70 4.54
CA ALA A 13 -4.41 -1.58 4.87
C ALA A 13 -4.31 -1.23 6.37
N ASN A 14 -4.41 -2.24 7.24
CA ASN A 14 -4.23 -2.09 8.68
C ASN A 14 -2.84 -1.57 9.04
N MET A 15 -1.79 -2.10 8.39
CA MET A 15 -0.41 -1.68 8.62
C MET A 15 -0.16 -0.20 8.24
N LEU A 16 -0.80 0.25 7.16
CA LEU A 16 -0.64 1.62 6.64
C LEU A 16 -1.72 2.58 7.15
N GLN A 17 -2.67 2.09 7.96
CA GLN A 17 -3.82 2.83 8.47
C GLN A 17 -4.65 3.49 7.35
N VAL A 18 -4.91 2.75 6.27
CA VAL A 18 -5.74 3.17 5.14
C VAL A 18 -6.87 2.18 4.89
N ASP A 19 -7.84 2.57 4.06
CA ASP A 19 -8.90 1.66 3.62
C ASP A 19 -8.36 0.57 2.67
N GLU A 20 -8.90 -0.65 2.77
CA GLU A 20 -8.52 -1.77 1.90
C GLU A 20 -8.74 -1.46 0.41
N ARG A 21 -9.80 -0.70 0.06
CA ARG A 21 -10.06 -0.28 -1.33
C ARG A 21 -8.96 0.62 -1.86
N THR A 22 -8.34 1.44 -1.01
CA THR A 22 -7.19 2.25 -1.40
C THR A 22 -5.99 1.36 -1.78
N VAL A 23 -5.73 0.31 -0.99
CA VAL A 23 -4.67 -0.67 -1.30
C VAL A 23 -4.98 -1.41 -2.60
N LEU A 24 -6.21 -1.88 -2.79
CA LEU A 24 -6.66 -2.53 -4.02
C LEU A 24 -6.57 -1.61 -5.24
N ARG A 25 -6.85 -0.31 -5.06
CA ARG A 25 -6.71 0.71 -6.12
C ARG A 25 -5.24 0.90 -6.49
N TRP A 26 -4.35 1.02 -5.52
CA TRP A 26 -2.91 1.10 -5.78
C TRP A 26 -2.40 -0.13 -6.52
N ALA A 27 -2.85 -1.33 -6.13
CA ALA A 27 -2.48 -2.57 -6.81
C ALA A 27 -2.92 -2.62 -8.28
N GLN A 28 -3.95 -1.87 -8.66
CA GLN A 28 -4.43 -1.75 -10.04
C GLN A 28 -3.76 -0.61 -10.81
N GLN A 29 -3.48 0.53 -10.15
CA GLN A 29 -3.00 1.75 -10.79
C GLN A 29 -1.47 1.86 -10.83
N ASP A 30 -0.78 1.32 -9.82
CA ASP A 30 0.65 1.45 -9.65
C ASP A 30 1.34 0.12 -9.98
N ALA A 31 1.86 0.02 -11.21
CA ALA A 31 2.59 -1.16 -11.67
C ALA A 31 3.87 -1.45 -10.87
N SER A 32 4.38 -0.47 -10.09
CA SER A 32 5.55 -0.67 -9.23
C SER A 32 5.20 -1.31 -7.88
N MET A 33 3.90 -1.40 -7.55
CA MET A 33 3.45 -2.01 -6.31
C MET A 33 3.70 -3.54 -6.35
N PRO A 34 4.25 -4.13 -5.28
CA PRO A 34 4.65 -5.54 -5.28
C PRO A 34 3.46 -6.46 -5.07
N VAL A 35 2.73 -6.72 -6.15
CA VAL A 35 1.55 -7.59 -6.18
C VAL A 35 1.96 -8.98 -6.66
N THR A 36 1.76 -9.99 -5.82
CA THR A 36 1.89 -11.40 -6.19
C THR A 36 0.49 -11.99 -6.37
N ARG A 37 0.18 -12.44 -7.59
CA ARG A 37 -1.07 -13.16 -7.87
C ARG A 37 -0.91 -14.64 -7.58
N ILE A 38 -1.72 -15.17 -6.69
CA ILE A 38 -1.79 -16.61 -6.38
C ILE A 38 -3.21 -17.06 -6.71
N GLY A 39 -3.39 -17.63 -7.90
CA GLY A 39 -4.71 -17.94 -8.45
C GLY A 39 -5.57 -16.68 -8.59
N ARG A 40 -6.71 -16.63 -7.88
CA ARG A 40 -7.65 -15.49 -7.89
C ARG A 40 -7.40 -14.47 -6.79
N VAL A 41 -6.43 -14.70 -5.91
CA VAL A 41 -6.12 -13.80 -4.79
C VAL A 41 -4.81 -13.07 -5.01
N ILE A 42 -4.76 -11.82 -4.56
CA ILE A 42 -3.53 -11.04 -4.52
C ILE A 42 -2.89 -11.11 -3.13
N ARG A 43 -1.57 -11.10 -3.10
CA ARG A 43 -0.75 -11.05 -1.90
C ARG A 43 0.39 -10.06 -2.08
N PHE A 44 0.89 -9.55 -0.96
CA PHE A 44 2.00 -8.62 -0.93
C PHE A 44 3.15 -9.25 -0.15
N GLU A 45 4.28 -9.50 -0.81
CA GLU A 45 5.46 -9.95 -0.09
C GLU A 45 5.97 -8.84 0.82
N LYS A 46 6.13 -9.12 2.12
CA LYS A 46 6.47 -8.10 3.13
C LYS A 46 7.74 -7.32 2.77
N ALA A 47 8.81 -8.03 2.41
CA ALA A 47 10.10 -7.41 2.07
C ALA A 47 10.04 -6.57 0.79
N ALA A 48 9.26 -6.97 -0.21
CA ALA A 48 9.05 -6.18 -1.40
C ALA A 48 8.20 -4.92 -1.11
N LEU A 49 7.17 -5.05 -0.28
CA LEU A 49 6.33 -3.93 0.15
C LEU A 49 7.13 -2.87 0.91
N ASP A 50 7.99 -3.29 1.83
CA ASP A 50 8.85 -2.37 2.58
C ASP A 50 9.80 -1.60 1.66
N ARG A 51 10.41 -2.28 0.68
CA ARG A 51 11.24 -1.64 -0.35
C ARG A 51 10.45 -0.64 -1.19
N TRP A 52 9.22 -0.98 -1.56
CA TRP A 52 8.34 -0.06 -2.29
C TRP A 52 7.99 1.18 -1.47
N LEU A 53 7.65 1.02 -0.18
CA LEU A 53 7.39 2.14 0.73
C LEU A 53 8.62 3.04 0.92
N ALA A 54 9.81 2.45 1.09
CA ALA A 54 11.06 3.19 1.21
C ALA A 54 11.33 4.06 -0.02
N ARG A 55 11.10 3.53 -1.23
CA ARG A 55 11.22 4.30 -2.49
C ARG A 55 10.24 5.46 -2.57
N LYS A 56 9.01 5.30 -2.07
CA LYS A 56 8.02 6.39 -2.04
C LYS A 56 8.37 7.49 -1.05
N ARG A 57 8.97 7.17 0.10
CA ARG A 57 9.44 8.18 1.08
C ARG A 57 10.58 9.05 0.54
N ALA A 58 11.42 8.53 -0.34
CA ALA A 58 12.55 9.25 -0.92
C ALA A 58 12.15 10.31 -1.97
N ARG A 59 10.89 10.34 -2.43
CA ARG A 59 10.37 11.41 -3.28
C ARG A 59 9.73 12.47 -2.37
N PRO A 60 10.29 13.69 -2.26
CA PRO A 60 9.69 14.74 -1.43
C PRO A 60 8.25 15.00 -1.87
N ALA A 61 7.36 15.07 -0.88
CA ALA A 61 5.93 15.19 -1.04
C ALA A 61 5.58 16.49 -1.79
N GLN A 62 5.31 16.39 -3.09
CA GLN A 62 4.40 17.31 -3.74
C GLN A 62 3.03 16.67 -3.77
N SER A 63 2.03 17.43 -3.30
CA SER A 63 0.58 17.18 -3.42
C SER A 63 -0.11 16.50 -2.23
N SER A 64 0.04 17.07 -1.03
CA SER A 64 -1.08 17.12 -0.09
C SER A 64 -2.08 18.19 -0.56
N THR A 65 -2.91 17.86 -1.55
CA THR A 65 -4.13 18.63 -1.86
C THR A 65 -5.34 17.78 -1.50
N GLN A 66 -5.53 17.52 -0.21
CA GLN A 66 -6.84 17.18 0.33
C GLN A 66 -6.93 17.53 1.84
N ALA A 67 -6.59 18.77 2.16
CA ALA A 67 -6.93 19.40 3.43
C ALA A 67 -7.50 20.79 3.13
N ALA A 68 -8.73 20.83 2.62
CA ALA A 68 -9.56 22.03 2.57
C ALA A 68 -11.03 21.63 2.39
N LYS A 69 -11.58 20.91 3.36
CA LYS A 69 -13.03 20.90 3.58
C LYS A 69 -13.36 20.59 5.04
N ALA A 70 -13.12 21.56 5.92
CA ALA A 70 -13.89 21.76 7.16
C ALA A 70 -13.37 22.99 7.93
N ALA A 71 -14.31 23.90 8.24
CA ALA A 71 -14.30 24.86 9.36
C ALA A 71 -13.38 26.09 9.19
N VAL A 72 -13.81 27.36 9.29
CA VAL A 72 -15.06 28.05 9.71
C VAL A 72 -15.20 29.30 8.85
#